data_AF-A0A6P0SLV2-F1
#
_entry.id   AF-A0A6P0SLV2-F1
#
_cell.length_a   1.000
_cell.length_b   1.000
_cell.length_c   1.000
_cell.angle_alpha   90.00
_cell.angle_beta   90.00
_cell.angle_gamma   90.00
#
_symmetry.space_group_name_H-M   'P 1'
#
loop_
_entity.id
_entity.type
_entity.pdbx_description
1 polymer ?
#
loop_
_entity_poly.entity_id
_entity_poly.type
_entity_poly.pdbx_seq_one_letter_code
_entity_poly.pdbx_strand_id
1 'polypeptide(L)'
;ELYPESRIINMVRDPRDVLLSQKYKWRIKFLGAKNIPYREVFRSWCNYHPFTISKLWNASINAAEKFANHPRCRTVRFEDLVTNPEQTLEEMCQFLGLEFQAQMLDVPQNEGGVSSHKQITPKRRGIDPNTTGKWRRGGLSVTEIHICQQVTYTNMLNHGYSYASINPNPLMLVLSWAFLPVKLILALLMNLHRTRNIVEAIRRRL
;
A
#
# COMPACT_ATOMS: atom_id res chain seq x y z
N GLU A 1 5.99 0.01 25.79
CA GLU A 1 7.03 -0.18 26.83
C GLU A 1 8.39 0.37 26.40
N LEU A 2 8.90 0.05 25.20
CA LEU A 2 10.21 0.58 24.75
C LEU A 2 10.25 2.10 24.52
N TYR A 3 9.14 2.70 24.10
CA TYR A 3 9.00 4.15 23.89
C TYR A 3 7.70 4.63 24.55
N PRO A 4 7.72 5.01 25.83
CA PRO A 4 6.51 5.33 26.59
C PRO A 4 5.80 6.59 26.08
N GLU A 5 6.55 7.57 25.58
CA GLU A 5 6.01 8.86 25.10
C GLU A 5 5.73 8.90 23.60
N SER A 6 5.96 7.80 22.86
CA SER A 6 5.76 7.82 21.41
C SER A 6 4.28 7.92 21.04
N ARG A 7 4.02 8.70 19.99
CA ARG A 7 2.75 8.77 19.27
C ARG A 7 2.90 8.10 17.90
N ILE A 8 1.84 7.46 17.43
CA ILE A 8 1.84 6.64 16.22
C ILE A 8 0.78 7.19 15.26
N ILE A 9 1.21 7.50 14.03
CA ILE A 9 0.31 7.72 12.90
C ILE A 9 0.26 6.43 12.08
N ASN A 10 -0.92 5.85 11.96
CA ASN A 10 -1.20 4.74 11.06
C ASN A 10 -1.79 5.27 9.75
N MET A 11 -1.07 5.12 8.64
CA MET A 11 -1.57 5.54 7.33
C MET A 11 -2.39 4.43 6.66
N VAL A 12 -3.61 4.76 6.25
CA VAL A 12 -4.47 3.87 5.47
C VAL A 12 -4.66 4.42 4.06
N ARG A 13 -4.70 3.55 3.07
CA ARG A 13 -4.89 3.91 1.66
C ARG A 13 -5.83 2.91 1.01
N ASP A 14 -6.58 3.35 -0.01
CA ASP A 14 -7.47 2.48 -0.79
C ASP A 14 -6.72 1.19 -1.22
N PRO A 15 -7.23 0.00 -0.86
CA PRO A 15 -6.55 -1.27 -1.11
C PRO A 15 -6.30 -1.52 -2.61
N ARG A 16 -7.13 -0.96 -3.50
CA ARG A 16 -6.98 -1.08 -4.95
C ARG A 16 -5.81 -0.25 -5.48
N ASP A 17 -5.61 0.93 -4.92
CA ASP A 17 -4.45 1.77 -5.24
C ASP A 17 -3.14 1.18 -4.67
N VAL A 18 -3.21 0.58 -3.47
CA VAL A 18 -2.09 -0.19 -2.90
C VAL A 18 -1.76 -1.37 -3.82
N LEU A 19 -2.78 -2.11 -4.26
CA LEU A 19 -2.60 -3.24 -5.16
C LEU A 19 -1.95 -2.83 -6.48
N LEU A 20 -2.44 -1.75 -7.09
CA LEU A 20 -1.86 -1.18 -8.32
C LEU A 20 -0.39 -0.82 -8.13
N SER A 21 -0.04 -0.18 -7.00
CA SER A 21 1.35 0.17 -6.69
C SER A 21 2.24 -1.08 -6.56
N GLN A 22 1.77 -2.12 -5.87
CA GLN A 22 2.52 -3.38 -5.73
C GLN A 22 2.70 -4.09 -7.07
N LYS A 23 1.67 -4.09 -7.95
CA LYS A 23 1.73 -4.71 -9.28
C LYS A 23 2.88 -4.19 -10.12
N TYR A 24 3.14 -2.89 -10.05
CA TYR A 24 4.16 -2.22 -10.86
C TYR A 24 5.45 -1.93 -10.10
N LYS A 25 5.61 -2.43 -8.87
CA LYS A 25 6.83 -2.25 -8.07
C LYS A 25 8.10 -2.72 -8.78
N TRP A 26 7.99 -3.77 -9.61
CA TRP A 26 9.12 -4.24 -10.43
C TRP A 26 9.61 -3.20 -11.45
N ARG A 27 8.77 -2.23 -11.86
CA ARG A 27 9.13 -1.17 -12.81
C ARG A 27 10.04 -0.10 -12.21
N ILE A 28 10.16 -0.03 -10.87
CA ILE A 28 10.90 1.01 -10.15
C ILE A 28 12.35 1.15 -10.64
N LYS A 29 13.03 0.03 -10.96
CA LYS A 29 14.40 0.06 -11.51
C LYS A 29 14.48 0.90 -12.79
N PHE A 30 13.48 0.80 -13.65
CA PHE A 30 13.42 1.49 -14.94
C PHE A 30 12.93 2.94 -14.83
N LEU A 31 12.46 3.37 -13.65
CA LEU A 31 11.90 4.71 -13.40
C LEU A 31 12.84 5.65 -12.63
N GLY A 32 14.09 5.26 -12.41
CA GLY A 32 15.13 6.11 -11.81
C GLY A 32 16.00 5.42 -10.76
N ALA A 33 15.57 4.29 -10.21
CA ALA A 33 16.33 3.54 -9.21
C ALA A 33 17.30 2.54 -9.85
N LYS A 34 18.29 3.03 -10.62
CA LYS A 34 19.20 2.17 -11.40
C LYS A 34 19.97 1.15 -10.55
N ASN A 35 20.22 1.48 -9.28
CA ASN A 35 20.97 0.66 -8.31
C ASN A 35 20.24 -0.61 -7.83
N ILE A 36 18.97 -0.83 -8.22
CA ILE A 36 18.23 -2.03 -7.81
C ILE A 36 18.73 -3.26 -8.61
N PRO A 37 19.15 -4.37 -7.97
CA PRO A 37 19.54 -5.59 -8.68
C PRO A 37 18.37 -6.21 -9.46
N TYR A 38 18.63 -6.83 -10.62
CA TYR A 38 17.58 -7.51 -11.40
C TYR A 38 16.86 -8.62 -10.61
N ARG A 39 17.54 -9.27 -9.67
CA ARG A 39 16.93 -10.25 -8.75
C ARG A 39 15.81 -9.63 -7.92
N GLU A 40 15.93 -8.37 -7.51
CA GLU A 40 14.88 -7.66 -6.76
C GLU A 40 13.69 -7.27 -7.65
N VAL A 41 13.94 -6.99 -8.92
CA VAL A 41 12.88 -6.77 -9.92
C VAL A 41 12.05 -8.03 -10.09
N PHE A 42 12.70 -9.16 -10.34
CA PHE A 42 12.02 -10.46 -10.50
C PHE A 42 11.29 -10.89 -9.21
N ARG A 43 11.91 -10.71 -8.05
CA ARG A 43 11.28 -10.98 -6.75
C ARG A 43 10.04 -10.12 -6.54
N SER A 44 10.08 -8.83 -6.87
CA SER A 44 8.93 -7.93 -6.73
C SER A 44 7.76 -8.39 -7.60
N TRP A 45 8.05 -8.88 -8.82
CA TRP A 45 7.05 -9.48 -9.70
C TRP A 45 6.51 -10.83 -9.18
N CYS A 46 7.36 -11.67 -8.57
CA CYS A 46 6.93 -12.94 -7.95
C CYS A 46 6.03 -12.72 -6.74
N ASN A 47 6.32 -11.72 -5.92
CA ASN A 47 5.56 -11.42 -4.70
C ASN A 47 4.18 -10.82 -4.95
N TYR A 48 3.87 -10.45 -6.20
CA TYR A 48 2.58 -9.89 -6.54
C TYR A 48 1.57 -10.99 -6.87
N HIS A 49 0.47 -11.00 -6.12
CA HIS A 49 -0.80 -11.64 -6.48
C HIS A 49 -1.94 -10.86 -5.80
N PRO A 50 -3.08 -10.60 -6.48
CA PRO A 50 -4.17 -9.80 -5.90
C PRO A 50 -4.63 -10.28 -4.53
N PHE A 51 -4.86 -11.59 -4.39
CA PHE A 51 -5.25 -12.18 -3.10
C PHE A 51 -4.24 -11.94 -1.96
N THR A 52 -2.94 -12.13 -2.21
CA THR A 52 -1.92 -12.05 -1.15
C THR A 52 -1.69 -10.62 -0.70
N ILE A 53 -1.66 -9.66 -1.64
CA ILE A 53 -1.53 -8.25 -1.33
C ILE A 53 -2.76 -7.75 -0.56
N SER A 54 -3.97 -8.18 -0.95
CA SER A 54 -5.20 -7.83 -0.26
C SER A 54 -5.30 -8.44 1.15
N LYS A 55 -4.85 -9.70 1.33
CA LYS A 55 -4.75 -10.32 2.66
C LYS A 55 -3.76 -9.59 3.55
N LEU A 56 -2.59 -9.20 3.02
CA LEU A 56 -1.60 -8.44 3.76
C LEU A 56 -2.13 -7.06 4.15
N TRP A 57 -2.85 -6.39 3.25
CA TRP A 57 -3.52 -5.12 3.56
C TRP A 57 -4.50 -5.29 4.73
N ASN A 58 -5.39 -6.28 4.68
CA ASN A 58 -6.31 -6.56 5.79
C ASN A 58 -5.58 -6.87 7.09
N ALA A 59 -4.52 -7.68 7.04
CA ALA A 59 -3.75 -8.01 8.24
C ALA A 59 -3.15 -6.73 8.88
N SER A 60 -2.65 -5.81 8.07
CA SER A 60 -2.15 -4.50 8.54
C SER A 60 -3.26 -3.64 9.14
N ILE A 61 -4.41 -3.54 8.48
CA ILE A 61 -5.57 -2.80 9.01
C ILE A 61 -6.03 -3.39 10.34
N ASN A 62 -6.24 -4.70 10.40
CA ASN A 62 -6.67 -5.39 11.62
C ASN A 62 -5.65 -5.26 12.76
N ALA A 63 -4.36 -5.17 12.45
CA ALA A 63 -3.33 -4.94 13.46
C ALA A 63 -3.41 -3.52 14.03
N ALA A 64 -3.64 -2.52 13.18
CA ALA A 64 -3.83 -1.13 13.61
C ALA A 64 -5.16 -0.92 14.36
N GLU A 65 -6.22 -1.62 13.96
CA GLU A 65 -7.56 -1.49 14.54
C GLU A 65 -7.60 -1.86 16.03
N LYS A 66 -6.71 -2.77 16.46
CA LYS A 66 -6.51 -3.09 17.90
C LYS A 66 -6.16 -1.86 18.75
N PHE A 67 -5.69 -0.79 18.12
CA PHE A 67 -5.29 0.46 18.75
C PHE A 67 -6.11 1.66 18.27
N ALA A 68 -7.24 1.44 17.59
CA ALA A 68 -8.06 2.53 17.03
C ALA A 68 -8.49 3.56 18.08
N ASN A 69 -8.78 3.10 19.31
CA ASN A 69 -9.19 3.94 20.45
C ASN A 69 -8.02 4.33 21.38
N HIS A 70 -6.78 3.96 21.05
CA HIS A 70 -5.65 4.26 21.91
C HIS A 70 -5.24 5.73 21.74
N PRO A 71 -5.09 6.53 22.82
CA PRO A 71 -4.88 7.98 22.72
C PRO A 71 -3.57 8.39 22.03
N ARG A 72 -2.62 7.45 21.92
CA ARG A 72 -1.33 7.64 21.22
C ARG A 72 -1.29 7.02 19.82
N CYS A 73 -2.42 6.56 19.29
CA CYS A 73 -2.52 6.04 17.93
C CYS A 73 -3.61 6.80 17.18
N ARG A 74 -3.28 7.31 15.99
CA ARG A 74 -4.26 7.94 15.09
C ARG A 74 -4.14 7.35 13.71
N THR A 75 -5.27 6.96 13.12
CA THR A 75 -5.32 6.55 11.72
C THR A 75 -5.58 7.77 10.83
N VAL A 76 -4.82 7.91 9.75
CA VAL A 76 -4.96 8.98 8.76
C VAL A 76 -5.10 8.34 7.38
N ARG A 77 -6.07 8.81 6.59
CA ARG A 77 -6.25 8.33 5.22
C ARG A 77 -5.29 9.09 4.31
N PHE A 78 -4.60 8.34 3.47
CA PHE A 78 -3.71 8.87 2.44
C PHE A 78 -4.45 9.81 1.49
N GLU A 79 -5.70 9.46 1.16
CA GLU A 79 -6.57 10.26 0.31
C GLU A 79 -6.79 11.65 0.89
N ASP A 80 -7.18 11.73 2.17
CA ASP A 80 -7.43 13.00 2.86
C ASP A 80 -6.15 13.85 2.92
N LEU A 81 -5.00 13.22 3.21
CA LEU A 81 -3.69 13.88 3.21
C LEU A 81 -3.31 14.46 1.85
N VAL A 82 -3.63 13.80 0.73
CA VAL A 82 -3.24 14.31 -0.59
C VAL A 82 -4.25 15.26 -1.20
N THR A 83 -5.53 15.21 -0.79
CA THR A 83 -6.56 16.14 -1.30
C THR A 83 -6.74 17.37 -0.43
N ASN A 84 -6.61 17.23 0.89
CA ASN A 84 -6.73 18.31 1.88
C ASN A 84 -5.49 18.36 2.79
N PRO A 85 -4.29 18.61 2.21
CA PRO A 85 -3.01 18.41 2.91
C PRO A 85 -2.81 19.34 4.12
N GLU A 86 -3.22 20.61 4.01
CA GLU A 86 -3.06 21.60 5.08
C GLU A 86 -3.86 21.21 6.32
N GLN A 87 -5.18 21.05 6.18
CA GLN A 87 -6.06 20.61 7.26
C GLN A 87 -5.59 19.27 7.86
N THR A 88 -5.25 18.29 7.01
CA THR A 88 -4.83 16.96 7.51
C THR A 88 -3.51 17.05 8.30
N LEU A 89 -2.56 17.88 7.85
CA LEU A 89 -1.30 18.09 8.56
C LEU A 89 -1.49 18.88 9.86
N GLU A 90 -2.38 19.87 9.91
CA GLU A 90 -2.72 20.58 11.14
C GLU A 90 -3.28 19.63 12.20
N GLU A 91 -4.24 18.79 11.82
CA GLU A 91 -4.80 17.76 12.72
C GLU A 91 -3.74 16.75 13.18
N MET A 92 -2.83 16.35 12.29
CA MET A 92 -1.70 15.48 12.62
C MET A 92 -0.73 16.17 13.59
N CYS A 93 -0.39 17.43 13.36
CA CYS A 93 0.50 18.21 14.22
C CYS A 93 -0.12 18.39 15.61
N GLN A 94 -1.41 18.73 15.69
CA GLN A 94 -2.14 18.83 16.94
C GLN A 94 -2.11 17.51 17.73
N PHE A 95 -2.38 16.38 17.06
CA PHE A 95 -2.27 15.06 17.68
C PHE A 95 -0.85 14.78 18.17
N LEU A 96 0.16 15.14 17.37
CA LEU A 96 1.58 14.94 17.71
C LEU A 96 2.12 15.94 18.73
N GLY A 97 1.36 17.00 19.09
CA GLY A 97 1.84 18.08 19.95
C GLY A 97 2.92 18.94 19.29
N LEU A 98 2.86 19.09 17.97
CA LEU A 98 3.76 19.89 17.16
C LEU A 98 3.05 21.16 16.66
N GLU A 99 3.81 22.23 16.46
CA GLU A 99 3.34 23.42 15.77
C GLU A 99 3.32 23.17 14.25
N PHE A 100 2.20 23.45 13.60
CA PHE A 100 2.10 23.38 12.15
C PHE A 100 2.91 24.53 11.52
N GLN A 101 3.72 24.21 10.51
CA GLN A 101 4.45 25.19 9.72
C GLN A 101 4.09 25.00 8.25
N ALA A 102 3.73 26.07 7.54
CA ALA A 102 3.33 25.99 6.13
C ALA A 102 4.40 25.34 5.23
N GLN A 103 5.67 25.44 5.62
CA GLN A 103 6.80 24.80 4.95
C GLN A 103 6.72 23.26 4.97
N MET A 104 5.97 22.65 5.88
CA MET A 104 5.73 21.20 5.92
C MET A 104 4.96 20.70 4.68
N LEU A 105 4.23 21.58 4.00
CA LEU A 105 3.55 21.26 2.73
C LEU A 105 4.52 21.25 1.55
N ASP A 106 5.64 21.98 1.66
CA ASP A 106 6.62 22.16 0.60
C ASP A 106 7.67 21.05 0.61
N VAL A 107 7.21 19.83 0.30
CA VAL A 107 8.08 18.64 0.25
C VAL A 107 8.54 18.32 -1.18
N PRO A 108 9.82 17.95 -1.38
CA PRO A 108 10.28 17.46 -2.67
C PRO A 108 9.60 16.13 -3.04
N GLN A 109 8.91 16.09 -4.18
CA GLN A 109 8.16 14.90 -4.63
C GLN A 109 9.06 13.69 -4.95
N ASN A 110 10.37 13.90 -5.08
CA ASN A 110 11.38 12.91 -5.38
C ASN A 110 12.04 12.28 -4.14
N GLU A 111 11.91 12.89 -2.95
CA GLU A 111 12.57 12.42 -1.73
C GLU A 111 11.69 11.47 -0.90
N GLY A 112 10.37 11.46 -1.12
CA GLY A 112 9.42 10.50 -0.53
C GLY A 112 9.57 9.04 -1.02
N GLY A 113 10.63 8.74 -1.77
CA GLY A 113 10.92 7.42 -2.34
C GLY A 113 10.59 7.30 -3.83
N VAL A 114 10.86 6.12 -4.38
CA VAL A 114 10.70 5.87 -5.82
C VAL A 114 9.31 5.33 -6.13
N SER A 115 8.56 6.05 -6.96
CA SER A 115 7.22 5.66 -7.41
C SER A 115 7.28 4.57 -8.48
N SER A 116 6.35 3.62 -8.42
CA SER A 116 6.14 2.62 -9.47
C SER A 116 5.47 3.17 -10.75
N HIS A 117 5.04 4.44 -10.71
CA HIS A 117 4.23 5.07 -11.77
C HIS A 117 4.77 6.39 -12.31
N LYS A 118 5.80 6.99 -11.70
CA LYS A 118 6.31 8.30 -12.09
C LYS A 118 7.84 8.28 -12.08
N GLN A 119 8.43 8.81 -13.14
CA GLN A 119 9.87 9.03 -13.20
C GLN A 119 10.25 10.12 -12.20
N ILE A 120 11.39 9.95 -11.52
CA ILE A 120 11.94 10.99 -10.64
C ILE A 120 12.22 12.22 -11.50
N THR A 121 11.42 13.27 -11.34
CA THR A 121 11.66 14.56 -11.99
C THR A 121 12.27 15.49 -10.95
N PRO A 122 13.54 15.91 -11.11
CA PRO A 122 14.10 16.94 -10.24
C PRO A 122 13.26 18.21 -10.46
N LYS A 123 12.88 18.88 -9.37
CA LYS A 123 12.20 20.22 -9.30
C LYS A 123 10.70 20.27 -8.99
N ARG A 124 9.95 19.17 -8.86
CA ARG A 124 8.54 19.26 -8.37
C ARG A 124 8.50 19.17 -6.84
N ARG A 125 7.88 20.16 -6.21
CA ARG A 125 7.64 20.23 -4.76
C ARG A 125 6.14 20.29 -4.48
N GLY A 126 5.76 20.06 -3.23
CA GLY A 126 4.37 20.03 -2.79
C GLY A 126 3.72 18.65 -2.90
N ILE A 127 2.53 18.53 -2.31
CA ILE A 127 1.75 17.30 -2.27
C ILE A 127 0.90 17.18 -3.55
N ASP A 128 0.97 16.03 -4.24
CA ASP A 128 0.29 15.81 -5.52
C ASP A 128 -1.06 15.07 -5.32
N PRO A 129 -2.22 15.75 -5.47
CA PRO A 129 -3.53 15.13 -5.30
C PRO A 129 -3.83 14.07 -6.37
N ASN A 130 -3.13 14.07 -7.50
CA ASN A 130 -3.32 13.06 -8.55
C ASN A 130 -2.66 11.71 -8.24
N THR A 131 -2.14 11.55 -7.02
CA THR A 131 -1.49 10.31 -6.57
C THR A 131 -2.47 9.26 -6.07
N THR A 132 -3.72 9.64 -5.81
CA THR A 132 -4.82 8.75 -5.41
C THR A 132 -5.79 8.43 -6.56
N GLY A 133 -6.60 7.38 -6.39
CA GLY A 133 -7.64 6.94 -7.32
C GLY A 133 -7.09 6.45 -8.66
N LYS A 134 -5.80 6.11 -8.72
CA LYS A 134 -5.13 5.68 -9.95
C LYS A 134 -5.67 4.37 -10.47
N TRP A 135 -6.14 3.49 -9.60
CA TRP A 135 -6.76 2.22 -9.98
C TRP A 135 -7.96 2.42 -10.93
N ARG A 136 -8.67 3.55 -10.83
CA ARG A 136 -9.80 3.90 -11.72
C ARG A 136 -9.36 4.22 -13.15
N ARG A 137 -8.11 4.65 -13.34
CA ARG A 137 -7.53 5.01 -14.64
C ARG A 137 -6.94 3.79 -15.37
N GLY A 138 -7.04 2.59 -14.78
CA GLY A 138 -6.56 1.34 -15.35
C GLY A 138 -5.31 0.78 -14.67
N GLY A 139 -4.68 -0.21 -15.31
CA GLY A 139 -3.51 -0.92 -14.80
C GLY A 139 -3.83 -2.16 -13.95
N LEU A 140 -5.00 -2.21 -13.32
CA LEU A 140 -5.58 -3.42 -12.76
C LEU A 140 -6.63 -4.01 -13.71
N SER A 141 -6.64 -5.33 -13.83
CA SER A 141 -7.73 -6.06 -14.50
C SER A 141 -8.96 -6.10 -13.61
N VAL A 142 -10.13 -6.32 -14.24
CA VAL A 142 -11.40 -6.49 -13.52
C VAL A 142 -11.31 -7.60 -12.48
N THR A 143 -10.65 -8.72 -12.82
CA THR A 143 -10.43 -9.84 -11.89
C THR A 143 -9.58 -9.45 -10.67
N GLU A 144 -8.51 -8.67 -10.87
CA GLU A 144 -7.67 -8.20 -9.76
C GLU A 144 -8.44 -7.26 -8.83
N ILE A 145 -9.22 -6.33 -9.37
CA ILE A 145 -10.07 -5.43 -8.58
C ILE A 145 -11.11 -6.27 -7.83
N HIS A 146 -11.74 -7.24 -8.48
CA HIS A 146 -12.76 -8.09 -7.87
C HIS A 146 -12.21 -8.87 -6.68
N ILE A 147 -11.10 -9.60 -6.86
CA ILE A 147 -10.44 -10.34 -5.77
C ILE A 147 -10.07 -9.39 -4.64
N CYS A 148 -9.54 -8.21 -4.95
CA CYS A 148 -9.15 -7.24 -3.94
C CYS A 148 -10.32 -6.77 -3.09
N GLN A 149 -11.40 -6.33 -3.73
CA GLN A 149 -12.58 -5.82 -3.03
C GLN A 149 -13.29 -6.92 -2.24
N GLN A 150 -13.34 -8.15 -2.76
CA GLN A 150 -13.90 -9.30 -2.05
C GLN A 150 -13.13 -9.61 -0.77
N VAL A 151 -11.79 -9.65 -0.86
CA VAL A 151 -10.95 -9.91 0.32
C VAL A 151 -11.02 -8.76 1.33
N THR A 152 -11.00 -7.52 0.86
CA THR A 152 -10.88 -6.32 1.73
C THR A 152 -12.21 -5.69 2.13
N TYR A 153 -13.35 -6.27 1.72
CA TYR A 153 -14.69 -5.66 1.78
C TYR A 153 -14.98 -4.90 3.07
N THR A 154 -14.94 -5.58 4.22
CA THR A 154 -15.32 -5.01 5.51
C THR A 154 -14.44 -3.82 5.89
N ASN A 155 -13.13 -4.00 5.85
CA ASN A 155 -12.16 -2.97 6.21
C ASN A 155 -12.18 -1.79 5.21
N MET A 156 -12.39 -2.08 3.93
CA MET A 156 -12.51 -1.06 2.89
C MET A 156 -13.70 -0.13 3.19
N LEU A 157 -14.86 -0.70 3.54
CA LEU A 157 -16.04 0.07 3.92
C LEU A 157 -15.82 0.86 5.23
N ASN A 158 -15.23 0.25 6.26
CA ASN A 158 -14.95 0.91 7.54
C ASN A 158 -14.03 2.13 7.40
N HIS A 159 -13.14 2.13 6.40
CA HIS A 159 -12.27 3.27 6.07
C HIS A 159 -12.83 4.18 4.97
N GLY A 160 -14.14 4.10 4.67
CA GLY A 160 -14.83 5.03 3.78
C GLY A 160 -14.52 4.83 2.29
N TYR A 161 -14.11 3.63 1.87
CA TYR A 161 -13.89 3.30 0.47
C TYR A 161 -15.07 2.50 -0.09
N SER A 162 -15.71 3.02 -1.14
CA SER A 162 -16.87 2.37 -1.76
C SER A 162 -16.50 1.15 -2.59
N TYR A 163 -17.38 0.16 -2.60
CA TYR A 163 -17.30 -1.01 -3.47
C TYR A 163 -17.65 -0.61 -4.91
N ALA A 164 -16.78 -0.95 -5.86
CA ALA A 164 -17.05 -0.74 -7.28
C ALA A 164 -17.83 -1.93 -7.84
N SER A 165 -18.96 -1.67 -8.50
CA SER A 165 -19.73 -2.68 -9.22
C SER A 165 -18.97 -3.13 -10.47
N ILE A 166 -18.49 -4.37 -10.46
CA ILE A 166 -17.70 -4.97 -11.54
C ILE A 166 -18.04 -6.45 -11.73
N ASN A 167 -18.03 -6.89 -12.98
CA ASN A 167 -18.34 -8.26 -13.36
C ASN A 167 -17.07 -8.95 -13.90
N PRO A 168 -16.37 -9.76 -13.08
CA PRO A 168 -15.18 -10.46 -13.54
C PRO A 168 -15.55 -11.56 -14.54
N ASN A 169 -14.68 -11.82 -15.51
CA ASN A 169 -14.80 -13.00 -16.35
C ASN A 169 -14.51 -14.25 -15.48
N PRO A 170 -15.45 -15.21 -15.38
CA PRO A 170 -15.27 -16.42 -14.56
C PRO A 170 -14.00 -17.21 -14.90
N LEU A 171 -13.66 -17.31 -16.19
CA LEU A 171 -12.44 -18.00 -16.63
C LEU A 171 -11.18 -17.32 -16.09
N MET A 172 -11.12 -15.99 -16.16
CA MET A 172 -9.99 -15.23 -15.62
C MET A 172 -9.88 -15.35 -14.10
N LEU A 173 -11.02 -15.47 -13.41
CA LEU A 173 -11.05 -15.70 -11.97
C LEU A 173 -10.47 -17.08 -11.62
N VAL A 174 -10.92 -18.13 -12.30
CA VAL A 174 -10.40 -19.50 -12.14
C VAL A 174 -8.90 -19.54 -12.44
N LEU A 175 -8.46 -18.92 -13.53
CA LEU A 175 -7.03 -18.82 -13.86
C LEU A 175 -6.25 -18.09 -12.75
N SER A 176 -6.74 -16.96 -12.25
CA SER A 176 -6.06 -16.25 -11.15
C SER A 176 -5.89 -17.14 -9.92
N TRP A 177 -6.92 -17.90 -9.54
CA TRP A 177 -6.82 -18.83 -8.42
C TRP A 177 -5.89 -20.02 -8.70
N ALA A 178 -5.91 -20.56 -9.91
CA ALA A 178 -5.00 -21.64 -10.32
C ALA A 178 -3.52 -21.22 -10.28
N PHE A 179 -3.22 -19.94 -10.57
CA PHE A 179 -1.87 -19.40 -10.48
C PHE A 179 -1.43 -19.01 -9.06
N LEU A 180 -2.34 -18.93 -8.09
CA LEU A 180 -2.00 -18.52 -6.72
C LEU A 180 -0.97 -19.45 -6.06
N PRO A 181 -1.09 -20.80 -6.08
CA PRO A 181 -0.10 -21.69 -5.50
C PRO A 181 1.29 -21.50 -6.12
N VAL A 182 1.36 -21.34 -7.44
CA VAL A 182 2.62 -21.09 -8.16
C VAL A 182 3.26 -19.78 -7.68
N LYS A 183 2.47 -18.70 -7.58
CA LYS A 183 2.94 -17.41 -7.07
C LYS A 183 3.39 -17.50 -5.61
N LEU A 184 2.69 -18.25 -4.76
CA LEU A 184 3.07 -18.45 -3.37
C LEU A 184 4.40 -19.20 -3.22
N ILE A 185 4.60 -20.27 -3.99
CA ILE A 185 5.86 -21.03 -4.00
C ILE A 185 7.02 -20.14 -4.48
N LEU A 186 6.84 -19.43 -5.59
CA LEU A 186 7.85 -18.49 -6.09
C LEU A 186 8.17 -17.38 -5.07
N ALA A 187 7.14 -16.80 -4.45
CA ALA A 187 7.31 -15.79 -3.42
C ALA A 187 8.03 -16.36 -2.19
N LEU A 188 7.75 -17.60 -1.77
CA LEU A 188 8.46 -18.24 -0.67
C LEU A 188 9.94 -18.41 -1.02
N LEU A 189 10.24 -19.11 -2.13
CA LEU A 189 11.61 -19.38 -2.60
C LEU A 189 12.45 -18.10 -2.69
N MET A 190 11.88 -17.03 -3.25
CA MET A 190 12.58 -15.76 -3.42
C MET A 190 12.76 -14.95 -2.12
N ASN A 191 12.08 -15.33 -1.02
CA ASN A 191 12.22 -14.68 0.28
C ASN A 191 12.88 -15.57 1.36
N LEU A 192 13.12 -16.86 1.11
CA LEU A 192 13.70 -17.81 2.09
C LEU A 192 15.01 -17.29 2.70
N HIS A 193 15.90 -16.71 1.89
CA HIS A 193 17.18 -16.16 2.36
C HIS A 193 17.05 -14.90 3.24
N ARG A 194 15.86 -14.29 3.29
CA ARG A 194 15.58 -13.08 4.10
C ARG A 194 14.76 -13.35 5.36
N THR A 195 14.15 -14.52 5.47
CA THR A 195 13.34 -14.89 6.62
C THR A 195 14.20 -15.66 7.61
N ARG A 196 14.55 -15.03 8.74
CA ARG A 196 15.22 -15.71 9.86
C ARG A 196 14.39 -16.89 10.41
N ASN A 197 13.05 -16.79 10.34
CA ASN A 197 12.12 -17.82 10.79
C ASN A 197 11.01 -18.07 9.76
N ILE A 198 11.08 -19.20 9.07
CA ILE A 198 10.15 -19.57 7.99
C ILE A 198 8.75 -19.82 8.54
N VAL A 199 8.63 -20.42 9.73
CA VAL A 199 7.35 -20.73 10.36
C VAL A 199 6.57 -19.45 10.68
N GLU A 200 7.26 -18.44 11.22
CA GLU A 200 6.67 -17.14 11.53
C GLU A 200 6.26 -16.39 10.25
N ALA A 201 7.08 -16.47 9.19
CA ALA A 201 6.76 -15.89 7.89
C ALA A 201 5.52 -16.52 7.25
N ILE A 202 5.32 -17.83 7.42
CA ILE A 202 4.12 -18.54 6.96
C ILE A 202 2.90 -18.16 7.81
N ARG A 203 3.01 -18.16 9.15
CA ARG A 203 1.91 -17.77 10.06
C ARG A 203 1.39 -16.35 9.84
N ARG A 204 2.23 -15.41 9.39
CA ARG A 204 1.79 -14.04 9.06
C ARG A 204 1.08 -13.91 7.72
N ARG A 205 1.18 -14.94 6.86
CA ARG A 205 0.66 -14.93 5.48
C ARG A 205 -0.53 -15.85 5.26
N LEU A 206 -0.74 -16.83 6.14
CA LEU A 206 -1.96 -17.65 6.25
C LEU A 206 -2.97 -16.95 7.16
#